data_AF-A0A921BF86-F1
#
_entry.id   AF-A0A921BF86-F1
#
_cell.length_a   1.000
_cell.length_b   1.000
_cell.length_c   1.000
_cell.angle_alpha   90.00
_cell.angle_beta   90.00
_cell.angle_gamma   90.00
#
_symmetry.space_group_name_H-M   'P 1'
#
loop_
_entity.id
_entity.type
_entity.pdbx_description
1 polymer ?
#
loop_
_entity_poly.entity_id
_entity_poly.type
_entity_poly.pdbx_seq_one_letter_code
_entity_poly.pdbx_strand_id
1 'polypeptide(L)'
;MAAREQELLPTTEGALDMKYNMEMMLDGYPGQEHSFPIFPIYNDVVDLTAKTGLAYTPTLLVSYGGPFGENYFYTRENPHDDAKLRRLPTFGP
;
A
#
# COMPACT_ATOMS: atom_id res chain seq x y z
N MET A 1 0.70 11.21 -22.50
CA MET A 1 0.69 10.31 -21.32
C MET A 1 -0.72 10.41 -20.79
N ALA A 2 -1.54 9.35 -20.92
CA ALA A 2 -2.99 9.42 -20.76
C ALA A 2 -3.45 10.06 -19.43
N ALA A 3 -2.80 9.75 -18.31
CA ALA A 3 -3.13 10.34 -17.01
C ALA A 3 -2.91 11.87 -16.97
N ARG A 4 -1.83 12.36 -17.60
CA ARG A 4 -1.51 13.80 -17.65
C ARG A 4 -2.54 14.60 -18.44
N GLU A 5 -3.04 14.02 -19.54
CA GLU A 5 -4.07 14.66 -20.38
C GLU A 5 -5.42 14.79 -19.65
N GLN A 6 -5.63 13.99 -18.60
CA GLN A 6 -6.83 14.01 -17.75
C GLN A 6 -6.57 14.66 -16.38
N GLU A 7 -5.39 15.26 -16.17
CA GLU A 7 -4.99 15.88 -14.90
C GLU A 7 -5.08 14.93 -13.70
N LEU A 8 -4.84 13.63 -13.93
CA LEU A 8 -4.89 12.59 -12.90
C LEU A 8 -3.54 12.44 -12.21
N LEU A 9 -3.60 12.12 -10.92
CA LEU A 9 -2.45 11.79 -10.07
C LEU A 9 -2.44 10.26 -9.82
N PRO A 10 -1.71 9.47 -10.63
CA PRO A 10 -1.68 8.03 -10.46
C PRO A 10 -0.90 7.65 -9.21
N THR A 11 -1.49 6.91 -8.28
CA THR A 11 -0.77 6.32 -7.14
C THR A 11 -0.24 4.93 -7.49
N THR A 12 0.71 4.44 -6.71
CA THR A 12 1.23 3.08 -6.82
C THR A 12 0.83 2.28 -5.59
N GLU A 13 0.45 1.02 -5.80
CA GLU A 13 0.24 0.06 -4.70
C GLU A 13 1.52 -0.11 -3.88
N GLY A 14 2.69 0.08 -4.48
CA GLY A 14 3.94 -0.43 -3.95
C GLY A 14 4.09 -1.91 -4.32
N ALA A 15 5.33 -2.31 -4.58
CA ALA A 15 5.68 -3.67 -4.91
C ALA A 15 6.41 -4.35 -3.75
N LEU A 16 6.38 -5.68 -3.77
CA LEU A 16 7.27 -6.52 -2.97
C LEU A 16 8.75 -6.45 -3.45
N ASP A 17 9.10 -5.47 -4.29
CA ASP A 17 10.45 -5.20 -4.80
C ASP A 17 10.89 -3.78 -4.44
N MET A 18 11.96 -3.66 -3.64
CA MET A 18 12.45 -2.37 -3.17
C MET A 18 13.02 -1.50 -4.30
N LYS A 19 13.68 -2.09 -5.30
CA LYS A 19 14.28 -1.32 -6.40
C LYS A 19 13.19 -0.71 -7.25
N TYR A 20 12.16 -1.50 -7.58
CA TYR A 20 11.03 -1.01 -8.34
C TYR A 20 10.28 0.11 -7.59
N ASN A 21 10.10 -0.03 -6.27
CA ASN A 21 9.56 1.05 -5.43
C ASN A 21 10.40 2.32 -5.53
N MET A 22 11.73 2.22 -5.44
CA MET A 22 12.60 3.39 -5.57
C MET A 22 12.52 4.04 -6.96
N GLU A 23 12.40 3.25 -8.03
CA GLU A 23 12.18 3.78 -9.38
C GLU A 23 10.85 4.54 -9.46
N MET A 24 9.76 3.99 -8.93
CA MET A 24 8.46 4.69 -8.89
C MET A 24 8.53 6.02 -8.11
N MET A 25 9.26 6.04 -6.98
CA MET A 25 9.49 7.28 -6.22
C MET A 25 10.30 8.31 -7.03
N LEU A 26 11.35 7.88 -7.71
CA LEU A 26 12.23 8.74 -8.52
C LEU A 26 11.54 9.26 -9.79
N ASP A 27 10.65 8.48 -10.37
CA ASP A 27 9.81 8.86 -11.52
C ASP A 27 8.71 9.87 -11.15
N GLY A 28 8.56 10.18 -9.85
CA GLY A 28 7.69 11.24 -9.36
C GLY A 28 6.23 10.84 -9.23
N TYR A 29 5.95 9.55 -8.96
CA TYR A 29 4.60 9.13 -8.62
C TYR A 29 4.12 9.85 -7.34
N PRO A 30 2.90 10.43 -7.34
CA PRO A 30 2.39 11.26 -6.25
C PRO A 30 2.10 10.50 -4.95
N GLY A 31 1.98 9.18 -4.99
CA GLY A 31 1.74 8.38 -3.80
C GLY A 31 2.18 6.95 -3.97
N GLN A 32 2.58 6.34 -2.85
CA GLN A 32 2.96 4.95 -2.76
C GLN A 32 2.34 4.31 -1.52
N GLU A 33 1.60 3.24 -1.74
CA GLU A 33 0.98 2.43 -0.71
C GLU A 33 1.92 1.28 -0.28
N HIS A 34 1.41 0.43 0.61
CA HIS A 34 2.14 -0.69 1.23
C HIS A 34 3.44 -0.32 1.97
N SER A 35 3.86 -1.17 2.90
CA SER A 35 5.15 -0.96 3.58
C SER A 35 6.32 -1.25 2.63
N PHE A 36 7.50 -0.69 2.87
CA PHE A 36 8.68 -1.11 2.13
C PHE A 36 8.98 -2.58 2.43
N PRO A 37 9.39 -3.38 1.43
CA PRO A 37 9.53 -4.84 1.58
C PRO A 37 10.80 -5.26 2.32
N ILE A 38 11.65 -4.30 2.75
CA ILE A 38 12.91 -4.58 3.42
C ILE A 38 12.97 -3.87 4.78
N PHE A 39 13.62 -4.51 5.73
CA PHE A 39 13.94 -3.93 7.03
C PHE A 39 15.39 -4.31 7.41
N PRO A 40 16.18 -3.40 8.01
CA PRO A 40 15.82 -2.03 8.40
C PRO A 40 15.80 -1.04 7.22
N ILE A 41 15.01 0.03 7.38
CA ILE A 41 15.05 1.20 6.49
C ILE A 41 16.10 2.17 7.04
N TYR A 42 17.05 2.55 6.19
CA TYR A 42 18.14 3.46 6.55
C TYR A 42 17.81 4.92 6.19
N ASN A 43 18.57 5.86 6.76
CA ASN A 43 18.32 7.30 6.63
C ASN A 43 18.36 7.81 5.19
N ASP A 44 19.17 7.20 4.33
CA ASP A 44 19.26 7.56 2.91
C ASP A 44 17.93 7.32 2.18
N VAL A 45 17.26 6.20 2.46
CA VAL A 45 15.93 5.90 1.94
C VAL A 45 14.89 6.86 2.51
N VAL A 46 14.93 7.14 3.81
CA VAL A 46 14.01 8.10 4.46
C VAL A 46 14.15 9.49 3.85
N ASP A 47 15.37 9.99 3.71
CA ASP A 47 15.68 11.29 3.14
C ASP A 47 15.27 11.35 1.66
N LEU A 48 15.51 10.27 0.91
CA LEU A 48 15.08 10.17 -0.49
C LEU A 48 13.56 10.28 -0.59
N THR A 49 12.83 9.43 0.13
CA THR A 49 11.36 9.43 0.15
C THR A 49 10.82 10.81 0.53
N ALA A 50 11.34 11.43 1.59
CA ALA A 50 10.92 12.77 2.02
C ALA A 50 11.15 13.85 0.95
N LYS A 51 12.26 13.78 0.21
CA LYS A 51 12.58 14.76 -0.85
C LYS A 51 11.71 14.65 -2.10
N THR A 52 11.12 13.49 -2.36
CA THR A 52 10.23 13.32 -3.52
C THR A 52 8.91 14.09 -3.38
N GLY A 53 8.48 14.38 -2.15
CA GLY A 53 7.15 14.94 -1.87
C GLY A 53 5.98 13.96 -2.07
N LEU A 54 6.25 12.67 -2.29
CA LEU A 54 5.21 11.65 -2.46
C LEU A 54 4.45 11.38 -1.14
N ALA A 55 3.18 11.03 -1.24
CA ALA A 55 2.39 10.54 -0.11
C ALA A 55 2.68 9.05 0.15
N TYR A 56 3.40 8.73 1.21
CA TYR A 56 3.71 7.35 1.59
C TYR A 56 2.70 6.80 2.62
N THR A 57 1.99 5.73 2.27
CA THR A 57 0.94 5.12 3.12
C THR A 57 1.23 3.64 3.37
N PRO A 58 2.00 3.31 4.43
CA PRO A 58 2.30 1.91 4.75
C PRO A 58 1.04 1.20 5.27
N THR A 59 0.47 0.31 4.45
CA THR A 59 -0.68 -0.50 4.89
C THR A 59 -0.18 -1.60 5.84
N LEU A 60 -0.50 -1.44 7.13
CA LEU A 60 -0.03 -2.38 8.16
C LEU A 60 -0.78 -3.72 8.14
N LEU A 61 -1.98 -3.75 7.54
CA LEU A 61 -2.75 -4.98 7.36
C LEU A 61 -2.11 -5.88 6.29
N VAL A 62 -1.68 -5.29 5.18
CA VAL A 62 -0.96 -5.95 4.07
C VAL A 62 0.47 -5.42 4.05
N SER A 63 1.25 -5.87 5.03
CA SER A 63 2.62 -5.41 5.23
C SER A 63 3.62 -6.21 4.41
N TYR A 64 4.34 -5.54 3.53
CA TYR A 64 5.49 -6.12 2.86
C TYR A 64 6.71 -6.13 3.78
N GLY A 65 7.55 -7.16 3.68
CA GLY A 65 8.79 -7.29 4.46
C GLY A 65 8.60 -7.84 5.89
N GLY A 66 7.36 -8.16 6.29
CA GLY A 66 7.03 -8.75 7.58
C GLY A 66 5.79 -9.64 7.52
N PRO A 67 5.32 -10.17 8.66
CA PRO A 67 4.06 -10.90 8.72
C PRO A 67 2.89 -9.99 8.36
N PHE A 68 2.00 -10.47 7.49
CA PHE A 68 0.83 -9.70 7.09
C PHE A 68 -0.17 -9.68 8.24
N GLY A 69 -0.64 -8.50 8.63
CA GLY A 69 -1.60 -8.33 9.71
C GLY A 69 -2.93 -9.04 9.44
N GLU A 70 -3.35 -9.15 8.17
CA GLU A 70 -4.56 -9.89 7.79
C GLU A 70 -4.56 -11.34 8.25
N ASN A 71 -3.40 -12.00 8.31
CA ASN A 71 -3.29 -13.38 8.78
C ASN A 71 -3.70 -13.54 10.25
N TYR A 72 -3.47 -12.52 11.07
CA TYR A 72 -3.95 -12.50 12.45
C TYR A 72 -5.48 -12.59 12.49
N PHE A 73 -6.16 -11.80 11.65
CA PHE A 73 -7.62 -11.77 11.59
C PHE A 73 -8.19 -13.04 10.96
N TYR A 74 -7.58 -13.54 9.88
CA TYR A 74 -7.99 -14.81 9.23
C TYR A 74 -7.98 -16.00 10.19
N THR A 75 -7.06 -16.01 11.15
CA THR A 75 -6.93 -17.12 12.11
C THR A 75 -7.84 -16.99 13.34
N ARG A 76 -8.50 -15.85 13.53
CA ARG A 76 -9.17 -15.52 14.80
C ARG A 76 -10.59 -15.02 14.67
N GLU A 77 -10.98 -14.59 13.48
CA GLU A 77 -12.29 -13.99 13.24
C GLU A 77 -13.06 -14.77 12.18
N ASN A 78 -14.39 -14.82 12.37
CA ASN A 78 -15.34 -15.38 11.42
C ASN A 78 -16.24 -14.25 10.91
N PRO A 79 -15.74 -13.36 10.01
CA PRO A 79 -16.49 -12.18 9.57
C PRO A 79 -17.79 -12.52 8.84
N HIS A 80 -17.88 -13.72 8.27
CA HIS A 80 -19.10 -14.23 7.63
C HIS A 80 -20.25 -14.47 8.62
N ASP A 81 -19.97 -14.69 9.90
CA ASP A 81 -20.97 -14.89 10.96
C ASP A 81 -21.37 -13.57 11.66
N ASP A 82 -20.63 -12.47 11.41
CA ASP A 82 -20.88 -11.19 12.05
C ASP A 82 -22.16 -10.53 11.51
N ALA A 83 -23.16 -10.36 12.39
CA ALA A 83 -24.46 -9.81 12.03
C ALA A 83 -24.38 -8.36 11.48
N LYS A 84 -23.39 -7.56 11.89
CA LYS A 84 -23.15 -6.21 11.37
C LYS A 84 -22.54 -6.27 9.98
N LEU A 85 -21.58 -7.15 9.72
CA LEU A 85 -20.95 -7.29 8.39
C LEU A 85 -21.92 -7.87 7.35
N ARG A 86 -22.78 -8.81 7.74
CA ARG A 86 -23.85 -9.34 6.87
C ARG A 86 -24.96 -8.33 6.55
N ARG A 87 -25.00 -7.17 7.22
CA ARG A 87 -26.02 -6.14 6.99
C ARG A 87 -25.78 -5.39 5.68
N LEU A 88 -24.55 -5.37 5.16
CA LEU A 88 -24.27 -4.80 3.85
C LEU A 88 -24.78 -5.76 2.77
N PRO A 89 -25.52 -5.28 1.75
CA PRO A 89 -25.96 -6.15 0.68
C PRO A 89 -24.71 -6.66 -0.02
N THR A 90 -24.49 -7.97 0.04
CA THR A 90 -23.72 -8.68 -0.99
C THR A 90 -24.24 -8.15 -2.33
N PHE A 91 -23.34 -7.64 -3.17
CA PHE A 91 -23.69 -7.30 -4.55
C PHE A 91 -24.51 -8.48 -5.10
N GLY A 92 -25.80 -8.23 -5.31
CA GLY A 92 -26.73 -9.24 -5.82
C GLY A 92 -26.32 -9.68 -7.22
N PRO A 93 -26.91 -10.78 -7.72
CA PRO A 93 -26.48 -11.45 -8.95
C PRO A 93 -26.30 -10.52 -10.15
#